data_AF-A0A0X1T3S4-F1
#
_entry.id   AF-A0A0X1T3S4-F1
#
_cell.length_a   1.000
_cell.length_b   1.000
_cell.length_c   1.000
_cell.angle_alpha   90.00
_cell.angle_beta   90.00
_cell.angle_gamma   90.00
#
_symmetry.space_group_name_H-M   'P 1'
#
loop_
_entity.id
_entity.type
_entity.pdbx_description
1 polymer ?
#
loop_
_entity_poly.entity_id
_entity_poly.type
_entity_poly.pdbx_seq_one_letter_code
_entity_poly.pdbx_strand_id
1 'polypeptide(L)'
;MKTYQERFAEACRVTELERHESPARHSAYEVRITNNGQKHYVDGPFFTYEEAAISAEILRKSCRNARTDSKFCQDHPAITPHLIRDCRSARAKLADLLKNHP
;
A
#
# COMPACT_ATOMS: atom_id res chain seq x y z
N MET A 1 4.46 -19.70 9.21
CA MET A 1 4.76 -18.61 8.24
C MET A 1 3.49 -18.44 7.43
N LYS A 2 2.77 -17.31 7.56
CA LYS A 2 1.50 -17.08 6.84
C LYS A 2 1.79 -16.82 5.36
N THR A 3 0.98 -17.37 4.47
CA THR A 3 1.06 -17.12 3.03
C THR A 3 0.70 -15.67 2.69
N TYR A 4 1.07 -15.19 1.50
CA TYR A 4 0.66 -13.85 1.05
C TYR A 4 -0.86 -13.71 1.01
N GLN A 5 -1.58 -14.77 0.64
CA GLN A 5 -3.04 -14.78 0.58
C GLN A 5 -3.68 -14.60 1.97
N GLU A 6 -3.17 -15.30 2.99
CA GLU A 6 -3.66 -15.15 4.37
C GLU A 6 -3.41 -13.74 4.91
N ARG A 7 -2.18 -13.22 4.71
CA ARG A 7 -1.80 -11.86 5.14
C ARG A 7 -2.65 -10.80 4.43
N PHE A 8 -2.89 -10.97 3.13
CA PHE A 8 -3.73 -10.07 2.35
C PHE A 8 -5.21 -10.12 2.79
N ALA A 9 -5.73 -11.31 3.08
CA ALA A 9 -7.10 -11.48 3.56
C ALA A 9 -7.31 -10.82 4.93
N GLU A 10 -6.33 -10.89 5.82
CA GLU A 10 -6.35 -10.15 7.09
C GLU A 10 -6.29 -8.64 6.87
N ALA A 11 -5.41 -8.17 5.98
CA ALA A 11 -5.27 -6.76 5.67
C ALA A 11 -6.52 -6.14 5.03
N CYS A 12 -7.23 -6.92 4.19
CA CYS A 12 -8.48 -6.50 3.55
C CYS A 12 -9.62 -6.23 4.54
N ARG A 13 -9.53 -6.71 5.79
CA ARG A 13 -10.51 -6.39 6.84
C ARG A 13 -10.50 -4.91 7.20
N VAL A 14 -9.37 -4.23 7.02
CA VAL A 14 -9.25 -2.78 7.21
C VAL A 14 -9.70 -2.09 5.93
N THR A 15 -10.77 -1.30 6.01
CA THR A 15 -11.36 -0.58 4.85
C THR A 15 -11.28 0.94 4.98
N GLU A 16 -10.71 1.40 6.08
CA GLU A 16 -10.57 2.80 6.44
C GLU A 16 -9.09 3.15 6.57
N LEU A 17 -8.74 4.41 6.26
CA LEU A 17 -7.39 4.90 6.44
C LEU A 17 -7.14 5.16 7.93
N GLU A 18 -5.99 4.73 8.43
CA GLU A 18 -5.57 5.06 9.79
C GLU A 18 -5.52 6.60 9.94
N ARG A 19 -6.25 7.13 10.91
CA ARG A 19 -6.35 8.57 11.15
C ARG A 19 -5.52 8.94 12.38
N HIS A 20 -4.63 9.89 12.21
CA HIS A 20 -3.89 10.52 13.31
C HIS A 20 -4.60 11.80 13.72
N GLU A 21 -4.83 11.97 15.02
CA GLU A 21 -5.62 13.07 15.57
C GLU A 21 -4.84 14.39 15.70
N SER A 22 -3.50 14.33 15.75
CA SER A 22 -2.67 15.53 15.86
C SER A 22 -1.30 15.39 15.21
N PRO A 23 -1.06 16.06 14.06
CA PRO A 23 -2.04 16.77 13.21
C PRO A 23 -3.03 15.83 12.52
N ALA A 24 -4.24 16.32 12.22
CA ALA A 24 -5.28 15.58 11.49
C ALA A 24 -4.78 15.11 10.11
N ARG A 25 -4.42 13.83 10.03
CA ARG A 25 -3.82 13.21 8.84
C ARG A 25 -4.27 11.78 8.69
N HIS A 26 -4.32 11.31 7.45
CA HIS A 26 -4.50 9.91 7.12
C HIS A 26 -3.17 9.27 6.75
N SER A 27 -2.95 8.06 7.25
CA SER A 27 -1.85 7.20 6.84
C SER A 27 -2.28 6.31 5.70
N ALA A 28 -1.51 6.39 4.61
CA ALA A 28 -1.56 5.46 3.51
C ALA A 28 -0.15 4.86 3.32
N TYR A 29 -0.09 3.69 2.70
CA TYR A 29 1.17 2.98 2.49
C TYR A 29 1.43 2.82 1.00
N GLU A 30 2.66 3.07 0.58
CA GLU A 30 3.08 2.98 -0.82
C GLU A 30 4.32 2.09 -0.92
N VAL A 31 4.60 1.60 -2.12
CA VAL A 31 5.83 0.89 -2.41
C VAL A 31 6.74 1.79 -3.22
N ARG A 32 7.97 1.94 -2.75
CA ARG A 32 9.01 2.67 -3.46
C ARG A 32 10.20 1.79 -3.82
N ILE A 33 10.85 2.11 -4.93
CA ILE A 33 12.16 1.60 -5.31
C ILE A 33 13.15 2.77 -5.35
N THR A 34 14.41 2.52 -5.01
CA THR A 34 15.48 3.52 -5.15
C THR A 34 16.36 3.16 -6.32
N ASN A 35 16.29 3.89 -7.43
CA ASN A 35 17.11 3.68 -8.62
C ASN A 35 18.01 4.89 -8.84
N ASN A 36 19.32 4.70 -9.03
CA ASN A 36 20.32 5.78 -9.19
C ASN A 36 20.21 6.90 -8.13
N GLY A 37 19.92 6.55 -6.87
CA GLY A 37 19.74 7.52 -5.78
C GLY A 37 18.39 8.25 -5.78
N GLN A 38 17.55 8.06 -6.79
CA GLN A 38 16.19 8.61 -6.86
C GLN A 38 15.15 7.62 -6.33
N LYS A 39 14.19 8.13 -5.56
CA LYS A 39 13.05 7.36 -5.05
C LYS A 39 11.92 7.41 -6.06
N HIS A 40 11.46 6.26 -6.53
CA HIS A 40 10.31 6.11 -7.40
C HIS A 40 9.22 5.33 -6.68
N TYR A 41 8.03 5.91 -6.58
CA TYR A 41 6.83 5.22 -6.08
C TYR A 41 6.27 4.38 -7.23
N VAL A 42 6.19 3.08 -7.00
CA VAL A 42 5.83 2.10 -8.03
C VAL A 42 4.47 1.47 -7.80
N ASP A 43 4.01 1.44 -6.55
CA ASP A 43 2.71 0.87 -6.21
C ASP A 43 2.09 1.53 -4.97
N GLY A 44 0.79 1.33 -4.80
CA GLY A 44 -0.06 1.99 -3.80
C GLY A 44 -0.86 3.15 -4.39
N PRO A 45 -1.48 3.99 -3.54
CA PRO A 45 -1.53 3.91 -2.08
C PRO A 45 -2.35 2.70 -1.57
N PHE A 46 -2.08 2.22 -0.36
CA PHE A 46 -2.79 1.11 0.31
C PHE A 46 -3.32 1.55 1.67
N PHE A 47 -4.35 0.84 2.18
CA PHE A 47 -4.93 1.13 3.48
C PHE A 47 -4.03 0.68 4.63
N THR A 48 -3.28 -0.41 4.44
CA THR A 48 -2.46 -1.01 5.49
C THR A 48 -1.02 -1.21 5.05
N TYR A 49 -0.12 -1.20 6.04
CA TYR A 49 1.29 -1.54 5.83
C TYR A 49 1.45 -2.92 5.19
N GLU A 50 0.59 -3.86 5.60
CA GLU A 50 0.66 -5.26 5.19
C GLU A 50 0.43 -5.44 3.69
N GLU A 51 -0.55 -4.73 3.10
CA GLU A 51 -0.77 -4.76 1.65
C GLU A 51 0.44 -4.24 0.88
N ALA A 52 1.00 -3.12 1.33
CA ALA A 52 2.18 -2.55 0.71
C ALA A 52 3.42 -3.44 0.90
N ALA A 53 3.54 -4.13 2.04
CA ALA A 53 4.59 -5.11 2.28
C ALA A 53 4.49 -6.30 1.33
N ILE A 54 3.29 -6.88 1.16
CA ILE A 54 3.06 -7.98 0.22
C ILE A 54 3.40 -7.54 -1.21
N SER A 55 2.93 -6.36 -1.63
CA SER A 55 3.29 -5.81 -2.95
C SER A 55 4.82 -5.63 -3.09
N ALA A 56 5.49 -5.06 -2.08
CA ALA A 56 6.93 -4.90 -2.10
C ALA A 56 7.67 -6.25 -2.14
N GLU A 57 7.20 -7.27 -1.44
CA GLU A 57 7.76 -8.63 -1.46
C GLU A 57 7.61 -9.30 -2.84
N ILE A 58 6.47 -9.12 -3.50
CA ILE A 58 6.25 -9.57 -4.88
C ILE A 58 7.21 -8.83 -5.82
N LEU A 59 7.27 -7.50 -5.71
CA LEU A 59 8.14 -6.65 -6.52
C LEU A 59 9.63 -6.94 -6.29
N ARG A 60 10.04 -7.38 -5.09
CA ARG A 60 11.43 -7.77 -4.79
C ARG A 60 11.96 -8.90 -5.68
N LYS A 61 11.07 -9.71 -6.28
CA LYS A 61 11.46 -10.73 -7.27
C LYS A 61 12.11 -10.08 -8.50
N SER A 62 11.64 -8.91 -8.93
CA SER A 62 12.16 -8.16 -10.08
C SER A 62 13.05 -6.97 -9.68
N CYS A 63 12.72 -6.29 -8.58
CA CYS A 63 13.39 -5.09 -8.07
C CYS A 63 13.72 -5.26 -6.58
N ARG A 64 14.90 -5.81 -6.26
CA ARG A 64 15.33 -6.13 -4.87
C ARG A 64 15.33 -4.94 -3.91
N ASN A 65 15.34 -3.72 -4.43
CA ASN A 65 15.30 -2.46 -3.70
C ASN A 65 13.87 -1.98 -3.36
N ALA A 66 12.83 -2.76 -3.69
CA ALA A 66 11.44 -2.42 -3.32
C ALA A 66 11.24 -2.44 -1.80
N ARG A 67 10.68 -1.35 -1.29
CA ARG A 67 10.42 -1.11 0.13
C ARG A 67 9.07 -0.43 0.32
N THR A 68 8.38 -0.82 1.38
CA THR A 68 7.20 -0.10 1.87
C THR A 68 7.60 1.25 2.44
N ASP A 69 6.80 2.27 2.16
CA ASP A 69 6.93 3.63 2.69
C ASP A 69 5.56 4.10 3.21
N SER A 70 5.57 4.83 4.33
CA SER A 70 4.36 5.44 4.89
C SER A 70 4.21 6.86 4.38
N LYS A 71 3.05 7.18 3.84
CA LYS A 71 2.68 8.52 3.39
C LYS A 71 1.57 9.08 4.26
N PHE A 72 1.81 10.27 4.78
CA PHE A 72 0.83 11.01 5.55
C PHE A 72 0.15 12.03 4.65
N CYS A 73 -1.15 11.86 4.43
CA CYS A 73 -1.97 12.80 3.69
C CYS A 73 -2.72 13.70 4.68
N GLN A 74 -2.84 14.99 4.37
CA GLN A 74 -3.66 15.89 5.17
C GLN A 74 -5.12 15.44 5.10
N ASP A 75 -5.81 15.44 6.24
CA ASP A 75 -7.24 15.19 6.28
C ASP A 75 -7.97 16.37 5.63
N HIS A 76 -8.41 16.19 4.37
CA HIS A 76 -9.06 17.23 3.61
C HIS A 76 -10.24 16.63 2.83
N PRO A 77 -11.46 17.17 2.94
CA PRO A 77 -12.68 16.56 2.40
C PRO A 77 -12.65 16.40 0.87
N ALA A 78 -11.85 17.20 0.16
CA ALA A 78 -11.66 17.06 -1.29
C ALA A 78 -10.59 16.00 -1.67
N ILE A 79 -9.66 15.65 -0.78
CA ILE A 79 -8.50 14.78 -1.09
C ILE A 79 -8.75 13.36 -0.57
N THR A 80 -9.29 13.24 0.65
CA THR A 80 -9.54 11.96 1.31
C THR A 80 -10.37 10.98 0.47
N PRO A 81 -11.47 11.39 -0.22
CA PRO A 81 -12.24 10.47 -1.06
C PRO A 81 -11.46 9.93 -2.27
N HIS A 82 -10.60 10.76 -2.87
CA HIS A 82 -9.74 10.33 -3.97
C HIS A 82 -8.70 9.31 -3.49
N LEU A 83 -8.09 9.58 -2.34
CA LEU A 83 -7.14 8.66 -1.71
C LEU A 83 -7.78 7.30 -1.39
N ILE A 84 -8.98 7.27 -0.81
CA ILE A 84 -9.71 6.03 -0.54
C ILE A 84 -10.01 5.26 -1.83
N ARG A 85 -10.40 5.96 -2.90
CA ARG A 85 -10.66 5.34 -4.21
C ARG A 85 -9.39 4.73 -4.81
N ASP A 86 -8.26 5.43 -4.69
CA ASP A 86 -6.97 4.94 -5.17
C ASP A 86 -6.52 3.72 -4.35
N CYS A 87 -6.70 3.74 -3.02
CA CYS A 87 -6.44 2.59 -2.16
C CYS A 87 -7.27 1.35 -2.52
N ARG A 88 -8.55 1.54 -2.84
CA ARG A 88 -9.41 0.43 -3.32
C ARG A 88 -8.92 -0.12 -4.66
N SER A 89 -8.49 0.76 -5.55
CA SER A 89 -7.99 0.36 -6.87
C SER A 89 -6.67 -0.41 -6.76
N ALA A 90 -5.75 0.05 -5.90
CA ALA A 90 -4.49 -0.64 -5.62
C ALA A 90 -4.73 -2.02 -4.97
N ARG A 91 -5.64 -2.10 -4.00
CA ARG A 91 -6.06 -3.38 -3.39
C ARG A 91 -6.60 -4.36 -4.42
N ALA A 92 -7.45 -3.91 -5.35
CA ALA A 92 -7.98 -4.76 -6.41
C ALA A 92 -6.87 -5.29 -7.34
N LYS A 93 -5.90 -4.44 -7.69
CA LYS A 93 -4.72 -4.86 -8.48
C LYS A 93 -3.87 -5.88 -7.72
N LEU A 94 -3.62 -5.67 -6.43
CA LEU A 94 -2.86 -6.61 -5.60
C LEU A 94 -3.59 -7.95 -5.47
N ALA A 95 -4.91 -7.94 -5.31
CA ALA A 95 -5.71 -9.16 -5.30
C ALA A 95 -5.59 -9.94 -6.61
N ASP A 96 -5.56 -9.26 -7.76
CA ASP A 96 -5.36 -9.90 -9.06
C ASP A 96 -3.94 -10.49 -9.22
N LEU A 97 -2.92 -9.74 -8.79
CA LEU A 97 -1.53 -10.22 -8.78
C LEU A 97 -1.36 -11.48 -7.91
N LEU A 98 -2.03 -11.54 -6.76
CA LEU A 98 -1.99 -12.71 -5.86
C LEU A 98 -2.71 -13.94 -6.42
N LYS A 99 -3.69 -13.77 -7.32
CA LYS A 99 -4.30 -14.89 -8.04
C LYS A 99 -3.34 -15.50 -9.07
N ASN A 100 -2.49 -14.66 -9.67
CA ASN A 100 -1.50 -15.07 -10.67
C ASN A 100 -0.19 -15.59 -10.06
N HIS A 101 0.02 -15.40 -8.75
CA HIS A 101 1.19 -15.87 -8.01
C HIS A 101 0.78 -16.66 -6.75
N PRO A 102 0.49 -17.97 -6.89
CA PRO A 102 0.20 -18.86 -5.76
C PRO A 102 1.42 -19.10 -4.85
#